data_AF-A0A7K2C8B9-F1
#
_entry.id   AF-A0A7K2C8B9-F1
#
_cell.length_a   1.000
_cell.length_b   1.000
_cell.length_c   1.000
_cell.angle_alpha   90.00
_cell.angle_beta   90.00
_cell.angle_gamma   90.00
#
_symmetry.space_group_name_H-M   'P 1'
#
loop_
_entity.id
_entity.type
_entity.pdbx_description
1 polymer ?
#
loop_
_entity_poly.entity_id
_entity_poly.type
_entity_poly.pdbx_seq_one_letter_code
_entity_poly.pdbx_strand_id
1 'polypeptide(L)'
;MEATEVVVLIICFAGMLLLGVPIAYSIGLATLATMLVTMGTWPALTTQAQRIATGLDSFALLAIPFFILAGQIMNRGGMARRLIDFARSLLGLLPGALAHVNILASMLFGAISGSAVAAASAVGGIMTPEMEKDGYERNYSAAVNITSATTGLLIPPSNILIVYSLASGGVSIAAL
;
A
#
# COMPACT_ATOMS: atom_id res chain seq x y z
N MET A 1 17.37 -24.51 -24.74
CA MET A 1 17.96 -24.07 -23.47
C MET A 1 19.11 -24.99 -23.19
N GLU A 2 20.32 -24.51 -23.46
CA GLU A 2 21.54 -25.26 -23.18
C GLU A 2 21.72 -25.29 -21.65
N ALA A 3 22.16 -26.42 -21.08
CA ALA A 3 22.31 -26.57 -19.62
C ALA A 3 23.15 -25.46 -18.98
N THR A 4 24.09 -24.90 -19.75
CA THR A 4 24.94 -23.77 -19.40
C THR A 4 24.16 -22.53 -18.96
N GLU A 5 23.05 -22.19 -19.63
CA GLU A 5 22.25 -20.99 -19.33
C GLU A 5 21.60 -21.09 -17.95
N VAL A 6 21.03 -22.26 -17.68
CA VAL A 6 20.36 -22.56 -16.39
C VAL A 6 21.37 -22.56 -15.25
N VAL A 7 22.56 -23.13 -15.48
CA VAL A 7 23.63 -23.18 -14.48
C VAL A 7 24.15 -21.78 -14.15
N VAL A 8 24.39 -20.94 -15.17
CA VAL A 8 24.83 -19.54 -14.97
C VAL A 8 23.78 -18.76 -14.18
N LEU A 9 22.50 -18.87 -14.54
CA LEU A 9 21.41 -18.20 -13.84
C LEU A 9 21.36 -18.60 -12.37
N ILE A 10 21.32 -19.91 -12.08
CA ILE A 10 21.14 -20.44 -10.73
C ILE A 10 22.36 -20.10 -9.85
N ILE A 11 23.58 -20.29 -10.34
CA ILE A 11 24.79 -20.01 -9.57
C ILE A 11 24.93 -18.52 -9.29
N CYS A 12 24.70 -17.66 -10.29
CA CYS A 12 24.81 -16.22 -10.11
C CYS A 12 23.76 -15.70 -9.14
N PHE A 13 22.51 -16.15 -9.28
CA PHE A 13 21.41 -15.77 -8.38
C PHE A 13 21.64 -16.25 -6.95
N ALA A 14 21.93 -17.55 -6.75
CA ALA A 14 22.17 -18.12 -5.43
C ALA A 14 23.41 -17.50 -4.77
N GLY A 15 24.48 -17.27 -5.54
CA GLY A 15 25.68 -16.61 -5.05
C GLY A 15 25.40 -15.19 -4.55
N MET A 16 24.63 -14.39 -5.28
CA MET A 16 24.25 -13.03 -4.84
C MET A 16 23.39 -13.04 -3.58
N LEU A 17 22.45 -13.98 -3.46
CA LEU A 17 21.64 -14.13 -2.26
C LEU A 17 22.48 -14.53 -1.03
N LEU A 18 23.43 -15.45 -1.19
CA LEU A 18 24.35 -15.85 -0.12
C LEU A 18 25.25 -14.68 0.33
N LEU A 19 25.59 -13.77 -0.58
CA LEU A 19 26.32 -12.54 -0.29
C LEU A 19 25.44 -11.43 0.33
N GLY A 20 24.14 -11.68 0.53
CA GLY A 20 23.22 -10.72 1.13
C GLY A 20 22.79 -9.58 0.20
N VAL A 21 22.95 -9.74 -1.12
CA VAL A 21 22.50 -8.76 -2.10
C VAL A 21 20.96 -8.74 -2.14
N PRO A 22 20.30 -7.57 -2.16
CA PRO A 22 18.84 -7.52 -2.24
C PRO A 22 18.31 -8.29 -3.46
N ILE A 23 17.17 -8.98 -3.27
CA ILE A 23 16.60 -9.91 -4.25
C ILE A 23 16.40 -9.26 -5.62
N ALA A 24 15.94 -8.01 -5.66
CA ALA A 24 15.73 -7.27 -6.90
C ALA A 24 17.00 -7.14 -7.76
N TYR A 25 18.14 -6.81 -7.14
CA TYR A 25 19.42 -6.73 -7.84
C TYR A 25 19.93 -8.12 -8.23
N SER A 26 19.73 -9.11 -7.37
CA SER A 26 20.12 -10.50 -7.64
C SER A 26 19.41 -11.04 -8.88
N ILE A 27 18.10 -10.81 -9.03
CA ILE A 27 17.32 -11.20 -10.22
C ILE A 27 17.84 -10.45 -11.46
N GLY A 28 18.00 -9.13 -11.36
CA GLY A 28 18.40 -8.30 -12.49
C GLY A 28 19.79 -8.67 -13.03
N LEU A 29 20.76 -8.83 -12.13
CA LEU A 29 22.15 -9.13 -12.51
C LEU A 29 22.32 -10.58 -12.95
N ALA A 30 21.65 -11.55 -12.32
CA ALA A 30 21.72 -12.94 -12.75
C ALA A 30 21.07 -13.14 -14.14
N THR A 31 19.95 -12.44 -14.40
CA THR A 31 19.30 -12.45 -15.72
C THR A 31 20.19 -11.81 -16.78
N LEU A 32 20.82 -10.67 -16.47
CA LEU A 32 21.77 -10.01 -17.37
C LEU A 32 22.99 -10.89 -17.66
N ALA A 33 23.59 -11.49 -16.63
CA ALA A 33 24.72 -12.40 -16.78
C ALA A 33 24.38 -13.60 -17.69
N THR A 34 23.18 -14.15 -17.55
CA THR A 34 22.69 -15.24 -18.40
C THR A 34 22.49 -14.77 -19.85
N MET A 35 21.85 -13.61 -20.06
CA MET A 35 21.64 -13.04 -21.40
C MET A 35 22.96 -12.74 -22.13
N LEU A 36 23.98 -12.28 -21.40
CA LEU A 36 25.32 -12.02 -21.97
C LEU A 36 26.03 -13.29 -22.46
N VAL A 37 25.65 -14.47 -21.95
CA VAL A 37 26.18 -15.77 -22.39
C VAL A 37 25.38 -16.32 -23.56
N THR A 38 24.07 -16.05 -23.63
CA THR A 38 23.17 -16.58 -24.67
C THR A 38 23.17 -15.74 -25.96
N MET A 39 23.34 -14.42 -25.86
CA MET A 39 23.18 -13.50 -26.98
C MET A 39 24.22 -12.39 -26.97
N GLY A 40 24.36 -11.68 -28.09
CA GLY A 40 25.31 -10.57 -28.20
C GLY A 40 25.09 -9.49 -27.13
N THR A 41 26.17 -8.83 -26.73
CA THR A 41 26.18 -7.79 -25.69
C THR A 41 25.12 -6.70 -25.92
N TRP A 42 25.01 -6.19 -27.15
CA TRP A 42 24.03 -5.16 -27.50
C TRP A 42 22.57 -5.64 -27.35
N PRO A 43 22.15 -6.76 -27.96
CA PRO A 43 20.83 -7.35 -27.73
C PRO A 43 20.51 -7.66 -26.26
N ALA A 44 21.49 -8.15 -25.48
CA ALA A 44 21.30 -8.45 -24.06
C ALA A 44 21.00 -7.19 -23.25
N LEU A 45 21.78 -6.11 -23.46
CA LEU A 45 21.58 -4.84 -22.76
C LEU A 45 20.26 -4.18 -23.13
N THR A 46 19.90 -4.16 -24.41
CA THR A 46 18.64 -3.54 -24.87
C THR A 46 17.42 -4.31 -24.37
N THR A 47 17.47 -5.64 -24.40
CA THR A 47 16.40 -6.50 -23.86
C THR A 47 16.26 -6.32 -22.36
N GLN A 48 17.36 -6.26 -21.61
CA GLN A 48 17.32 -6.02 -20.18
C GLN A 48 16.73 -4.63 -19.85
N ALA A 49 17.15 -3.59 -20.54
CA ALA A 49 16.62 -2.24 -20.35
C ALA A 49 15.11 -2.18 -20.66
N GLN A 50 14.67 -2.84 -21.73
CA GLN A 50 13.26 -2.93 -22.09
C GLN A 50 12.46 -3.70 -21.02
N ARG A 51 12.97 -4.84 -20.53
CA ARG A 51 12.33 -5.63 -19.46
C ARG A 51 12.18 -4.82 -18.17
N ILE A 52 13.18 -4.02 -17.80
CA ILE A 52 13.10 -3.11 -16.65
C ILE A 52 12.05 -2.03 -16.91
N ALA A 53 12.07 -1.38 -18.08
CA ALA A 53 11.10 -0.34 -18.43
C ALA A 53 9.65 -0.87 -18.41
N THR A 54 9.38 -2.02 -19.01
CA THR A 54 8.06 -2.67 -18.99
C THR A 54 7.65 -3.10 -17.58
N GLY A 55 8.60 -3.51 -16.73
CA GLY A 55 8.30 -3.82 -15.32
C GLY A 55 7.88 -2.61 -14.50
N LEU A 56 8.37 -1.42 -14.85
CA LEU A 56 7.97 -0.15 -14.23
C LEU A 56 6.65 0.40 -14.80
N ASP A 57 6.29 0.00 -16.02
CA ASP A 57 5.06 0.39 -16.71
C ASP A 57 3.84 -0.42 -16.20
N SER A 58 3.57 -0.31 -14.90
CA SER A 58 2.41 -0.93 -14.26
C SER A 58 1.46 0.15 -13.73
N PHE A 59 0.21 0.10 -14.16
CA PHE A 59 -0.86 0.97 -13.66
C PHE A 59 -0.96 0.95 -12.13
N ALA A 60 -0.68 -0.20 -11.51
CA ALA A 60 -0.68 -0.37 -10.06
C ALA A 60 0.45 0.43 -9.37
N LEU A 61 1.62 0.58 -10.00
CA LEU A 61 2.73 1.37 -9.45
C LEU A 61 2.42 2.87 -9.48
N LEU A 62 1.66 3.34 -10.47
CA LEU A 62 1.14 4.72 -10.52
C LEU A 62 0.07 4.98 -9.46
N ALA A 63 -0.67 3.96 -9.03
CA ALA A 63 -1.69 4.11 -8.02
C ALA A 63 -1.10 4.58 -6.68
N ILE A 64 0.04 4.00 -6.24
CA ILE A 64 0.68 4.33 -4.95
C ILE A 64 0.88 5.85 -4.76
N PRO A 65 1.59 6.58 -5.64
CA PRO A 65 1.79 8.02 -5.49
C PRO A 65 0.48 8.82 -5.59
N PHE A 66 -0.46 8.41 -6.44
CA PHE A 66 -1.76 9.09 -6.54
C PHE A 66 -2.65 8.89 -5.31
N PHE A 67 -2.63 7.72 -4.67
CA PHE A 67 -3.32 7.48 -3.39
C PHE A 67 -2.71 8.32 -2.26
N ILE A 68 -1.38 8.41 -2.20
CA ILE A 68 -0.69 9.30 -1.24
C ILE A 68 -1.09 10.76 -1.48
N LEU A 69 -1.08 11.21 -2.74
CA LEU A 69 -1.48 12.56 -3.11
C LEU A 69 -2.94 12.84 -2.75
N ALA A 70 -3.86 11.92 -3.07
CA ALA A 70 -5.28 12.02 -2.73
C ALA A 70 -5.47 12.10 -1.21
N GLY A 71 -4.78 11.26 -0.43
CA GLY A 71 -4.80 11.31 1.02
C GLY A 71 -4.33 12.65 1.59
N GLN A 72 -3.26 13.24 1.02
CA GLN A 72 -2.78 14.57 1.40
C GLN A 72 -3.78 15.68 1.06
N ILE A 73 -4.39 15.64 -0.12
CA ILE A 73 -5.44 16.59 -0.54
C ILE A 73 -6.66 16.48 0.37
N MET A 74 -7.11 15.26 0.69
CA MET A 74 -8.23 15.03 1.59
C MET A 74 -7.97 15.57 2.99
N ASN A 75 -6.77 15.35 3.52
CA ASN A 75 -6.40 15.83 4.85
C ASN A 75 -6.41 17.37 4.90
N ARG A 76 -5.86 18.04 3.88
CA ARG A 76 -5.86 19.52 3.81
C ARG A 76 -7.22 20.13 3.40
N GLY A 77 -8.03 19.42 2.62
CA GLY A 77 -9.29 19.89 2.05
C GLY A 77 -10.51 19.76 2.96
N GLY A 78 -10.32 19.34 4.22
CA GLY A 78 -11.40 19.17 5.20
C GLY A 78 -12.29 17.95 4.96
N MET A 79 -11.88 17.00 4.11
CA MET A 79 -12.65 15.78 3.85
C MET A 79 -12.79 14.90 5.09
N ALA A 80 -11.77 14.87 5.96
CA ALA A 80 -11.84 14.14 7.22
C ALA A 80 -13.06 14.56 8.06
N ARG A 81 -13.31 15.87 8.19
CA ARG A 81 -14.47 16.39 8.92
C ARG A 81 -15.79 15.99 8.25
N ARG A 82 -15.89 16.11 6.93
CA ARG A 82 -17.09 15.69 6.18
C ARG A 82 -17.40 14.20 6.34
N LEU A 83 -16.38 13.35 6.35
CA LEU A 83 -16.54 11.90 6.57
C LEU A 83 -16.97 11.59 8.01
N ILE A 84 -16.45 12.33 9.00
CA ILE A 84 -16.89 12.23 10.39
C ILE A 84 -18.37 12.64 10.52
N ASP A 85 -18.76 13.77 9.92
CA ASP A 85 -20.14 14.25 9.96
C ASP A 85 -21.10 13.25 9.29
N PHE A 86 -20.66 12.63 8.18
CA PHE A 86 -21.40 11.55 7.53
C PHE A 86 -21.49 10.29 8.40
N ALA A 87 -20.39 9.85 9.01
CA ALA A 87 -20.43 8.72 9.93
C ALA A 87 -21.33 9.00 11.14
N ARG A 88 -21.36 10.25 11.62
CA ARG A 88 -22.22 10.71 12.70
C ARG A 88 -23.69 10.71 12.32
N SER A 89 -24.05 11.03 11.08
CA SER A 89 -25.45 10.95 10.65
C SER A 89 -25.96 9.50 10.58
N LEU A 90 -25.07 8.53 10.37
CA LEU A 90 -25.41 7.11 10.34
C LEU A 90 -25.46 6.46 11.73
N LEU A 91 -24.49 6.76 12.59
CA LEU A 91 -24.25 6.04 13.85
C LEU A 91 -24.46 6.89 15.10
N GLY A 92 -24.82 8.17 14.95
CA GLY A 92 -24.92 9.14 16.04
C GLY A 92 -25.98 8.84 17.12
N LEU A 93 -26.94 7.98 16.80
CA LEU A 93 -28.02 7.58 17.71
C LEU A 93 -27.66 6.38 18.60
N LEU A 94 -26.53 5.72 18.35
CA LEU A 94 -26.14 4.53 19.09
C LEU A 94 -25.53 4.88 20.46
N PRO A 95 -25.73 4.05 21.49
CA PRO A 95 -24.97 4.19 22.73
C PRO A 95 -23.48 4.02 22.43
N GLY A 96 -22.65 4.94 22.90
CA GLY A 96 -21.24 4.95 22.53
C GLY A 96 -20.96 5.49 21.11
N ALA A 97 -21.84 6.34 20.58
CA ALA A 97 -21.82 6.78 19.18
C ALA A 97 -20.44 7.28 18.72
N LEU A 98 -19.73 8.10 19.50
CA LEU A 98 -18.46 8.68 19.07
C LEU A 98 -17.39 7.63 18.77
N ALA A 99 -17.35 6.52 19.50
CA ALA A 99 -16.42 5.43 19.21
C ALA A 99 -16.76 4.77 17.86
N HIS A 100 -18.03 4.52 17.59
CA HIS A 100 -18.51 3.94 16.34
C HIS A 100 -18.31 4.89 15.15
N VAL A 101 -18.56 6.18 15.34
CA VAL A 101 -18.28 7.24 14.36
C VAL A 101 -16.80 7.29 14.05
N ASN A 102 -15.93 7.20 15.07
CA ASN A 102 -14.48 7.18 14.85
C ASN A 102 -14.06 5.95 14.02
N ILE A 103 -14.65 4.78 14.30
CA ILE A 103 -14.38 3.56 13.55
C ILE A 103 -14.79 3.72 12.09
N LEU A 104 -16.04 4.12 11.83
CA LEU A 104 -16.57 4.24 10.47
C LEU A 104 -15.87 5.37 9.69
N ALA A 105 -15.61 6.52 10.31
CA ALA A 105 -14.89 7.62 9.68
C ALA A 105 -13.45 7.22 9.34
N SER A 106 -12.77 6.49 10.23
CA SER A 106 -11.43 5.94 9.97
C SER A 106 -11.44 4.91 8.84
N MET A 107 -12.46 4.05 8.78
CA MET A 107 -12.65 3.10 7.70
C MET A 107 -12.82 3.80 6.35
N LEU A 108 -13.73 4.78 6.26
CA LEU A 108 -13.99 5.53 5.04
C LEU A 108 -12.76 6.35 4.59
N PHE A 109 -12.11 7.04 5.53
CA PHE A 109 -10.91 7.82 5.22
C PHE A 109 -9.75 6.90 4.83
N GLY A 110 -9.55 5.79 5.55
CA GLY A 110 -8.49 4.82 5.30
C GLY A 110 -8.65 4.09 3.96
N ALA A 111 -9.88 3.77 3.58
CA ALA A 111 -10.19 3.19 2.27
C ALA A 111 -9.71 4.11 1.15
N ILE A 112 -10.09 5.39 1.19
CA ILE A 112 -9.77 6.33 0.11
C ILE A 112 -8.31 6.79 0.15
N SER A 113 -7.74 7.03 1.35
CA SER A 113 -6.37 7.54 1.48
C SER A 113 -5.30 6.47 1.37
N GLY A 114 -5.65 5.19 1.57
CA GLY A 114 -4.72 4.07 1.56
C GLY A 114 -3.62 4.14 2.63
N SER A 115 -3.81 4.94 3.69
CA SER A 115 -2.81 5.16 4.75
C SER A 115 -3.42 5.18 6.16
N ALA A 116 -3.05 4.19 6.98
CA ALA A 116 -3.46 4.14 8.39
C ALA A 116 -2.90 5.32 9.20
N VAL A 117 -1.68 5.75 8.93
CA VAL A 117 -1.08 6.91 9.63
C VAL A 117 -1.80 8.20 9.28
N ALA A 118 -2.20 8.37 8.01
CA ALA A 118 -3.00 9.50 7.58
C ALA A 118 -4.40 9.47 8.23
N ALA A 119 -5.06 8.31 8.27
CA ALA A 119 -6.35 8.16 8.93
C ALA A 119 -6.27 8.47 10.43
N ALA A 120 -5.31 7.86 11.14
CA ALA A 120 -5.12 8.06 12.58
C ALA A 120 -4.82 9.52 12.94
N SER A 121 -4.04 10.23 12.11
CA SER A 121 -3.73 11.64 12.35
C SER A 121 -4.88 12.58 12.00
N ALA A 122 -5.56 12.36 10.86
CA ALA A 122 -6.65 13.23 10.40
C ALA A 122 -7.93 13.03 11.20
N VAL A 123 -8.38 11.78 11.37
CA VAL A 123 -9.61 11.45 12.10
C VAL A 123 -9.36 11.59 13.59
N GLY A 124 -8.29 11.01 14.12
CA GLY A 124 -7.95 11.10 15.53
C GLY A 124 -7.71 12.53 16.01
N GLY A 125 -7.14 13.40 15.18
CA GLY A 125 -6.95 14.82 15.51
C GLY A 125 -8.26 15.58 15.74
N ILE A 126 -9.36 15.12 15.15
CA ILE A 126 -10.70 15.71 15.32
C ILE A 126 -11.49 14.95 16.40
N MET A 127 -11.47 13.61 16.36
CA MET A 127 -12.29 12.75 17.21
C MET A 127 -11.79 12.65 18.64
N THR A 128 -10.47 12.60 18.88
CA THR A 128 -9.92 12.48 20.24
C THR A 128 -10.40 13.60 21.17
N PRO A 129 -10.28 14.90 20.82
CA PRO A 129 -10.79 15.97 21.68
C PRO A 129 -12.32 16.01 21.76
N GLU A 130 -13.05 15.48 20.77
CA GLU A 130 -14.52 15.39 20.83
C GLU A 130 -14.98 14.27 21.76
N MET A 131 -14.31 13.13 21.74
CA MET A 131 -14.53 12.02 22.68
C MET A 131 -14.18 12.40 24.13
N GLU A 132 -13.08 13.11 24.38
CA GLU A 132 -12.76 13.59 25.73
C GLU A 132 -13.85 14.50 26.31
N LYS A 133 -14.44 15.38 25.48
CA LYS A 133 -15.55 16.26 25.89
C LYS A 133 -16.83 15.50 26.25
N ASP A 134 -17.04 14.34 25.64
CA ASP A 134 -18.18 13.46 25.90
C ASP A 134 -17.91 12.48 27.07
N GLY A 135 -16.76 12.62 27.73
CA GLY A 135 -16.42 11.86 28.95
C GLY A 135 -15.63 10.57 28.71
N TYR A 136 -15.14 10.32 27.49
CA TYR A 136 -14.27 9.16 27.24
C TYR A 136 -12.85 9.42 27.75
N GLU A 137 -12.21 8.37 28.26
CA GLU A 137 -10.79 8.43 28.61
C GLU A 137 -9.92 8.60 27.36
N ARG A 138 -8.92 9.49 27.43
CA ARG A 138 -7.97 9.72 26.34
C ARG A 138 -7.31 8.45 25.81
N ASN A 139 -6.96 7.53 26.73
CA ASN A 139 -6.35 6.25 26.39
C ASN A 139 -7.31 5.38 25.56
N TYR A 140 -8.60 5.39 25.92
CA TYR A 140 -9.62 4.68 25.16
C TYR A 140 -9.79 5.29 23.76
N SER A 141 -9.91 6.61 23.65
CA SER A 141 -10.01 7.30 22.35
C SER A 141 -8.82 7.02 21.44
N ALA A 142 -7.60 7.05 21.99
CA ALA A 142 -6.39 6.70 21.25
C ALA A 142 -6.40 5.24 20.80
N ALA A 143 -6.78 4.29 21.67
CA ALA A 143 -6.86 2.88 21.34
C ALA A 143 -7.88 2.60 20.22
N VAL A 144 -9.08 3.20 20.30
CA VAL A 144 -10.09 3.07 19.25
C VAL A 144 -9.58 3.64 17.92
N ASN A 145 -8.96 4.82 17.94
CA ASN A 145 -8.43 5.45 16.72
C ASN A 145 -7.29 4.65 16.06
N ILE A 146 -6.32 4.17 16.83
CA ILE A 146 -5.19 3.41 16.29
C ILE A 146 -5.67 2.07 15.71
N THR A 147 -6.59 1.39 16.40
CA THR A 147 -7.13 0.12 15.91
C THR A 147 -7.99 0.32 14.66
N SER A 148 -8.90 1.31 14.65
CA SER A 148 -9.79 1.57 13.52
C SER A 148 -9.08 2.09 12.27
N ALA A 149 -8.01 2.87 12.44
CA ALA A 149 -7.24 3.44 11.32
C ALA A 149 -6.63 2.36 10.42
N THR A 150 -6.33 1.18 10.95
CA THR A 150 -5.81 0.07 10.15
C THR A 150 -6.88 -0.63 9.33
N THR A 151 -8.13 -0.64 9.80
CA THR A 151 -9.22 -1.38 9.15
C THR A 151 -9.59 -0.82 7.79
N GLY A 152 -9.50 0.51 7.61
CA GLY A 152 -9.76 1.14 6.32
C GLY A 152 -8.84 0.67 5.19
N LEU A 153 -7.64 0.16 5.52
CA LEU A 153 -6.72 -0.39 4.52
C LEU A 153 -7.21 -1.70 3.89
N LEU A 154 -8.16 -2.40 4.53
CA LEU A 154 -8.73 -3.64 4.02
C LEU A 154 -9.94 -3.41 3.11
N ILE A 155 -10.47 -2.18 3.06
CA ILE A 155 -11.69 -1.87 2.31
C ILE A 155 -11.30 -1.37 0.91
N PRO A 156 -11.72 -2.06 -0.17
CA PRO A 156 -11.50 -1.57 -1.53
C PRO A 156 -12.19 -0.21 -1.75
N PRO A 157 -11.59 0.73 -2.50
CA PRO A 157 -10.29 0.67 -3.19
C PRO A 157 -9.12 1.08 -2.29
N SER A 158 -8.23 0.16 -1.89
CA SER A 158 -7.07 0.49 -1.04
C SER A 158 -5.73 0.23 -1.72
N ASN A 159 -4.72 1.01 -1.34
CA ASN A 159 -3.35 0.84 -1.82
C ASN A 159 -2.79 -0.57 -1.53
N ILE A 160 -3.11 -1.15 -0.37
CA ILE A 160 -2.60 -2.48 0.01
C ILE A 160 -3.11 -3.57 -0.93
N LEU A 161 -4.39 -3.51 -1.30
CA LEU A 161 -4.98 -4.47 -2.23
C LEU A 161 -4.39 -4.37 -3.64
N ILE A 162 -4.03 -3.16 -4.07
CA ILE A 162 -3.35 -2.93 -5.35
C ILE A 162 -1.95 -3.53 -5.35
N VAL A 163 -1.17 -3.28 -4.29
CA VAL A 163 0.17 -3.87 -4.13
C VAL A 163 0.09 -5.40 -4.03
N TYR A 164 -0.90 -5.94 -3.32
CA TYR A 164 -1.13 -7.37 -3.23
C TYR A 164 -1.49 -8.00 -4.58
N SER A 165 -2.41 -7.37 -5.34
CA SER A 165 -2.77 -7.80 -6.69
C SER A 165 -1.53 -7.88 -7.59
N LEU A 166 -0.66 -6.86 -7.54
CA LEU A 166 0.60 -6.85 -8.29
C LEU A 166 1.54 -7.98 -7.86
N ALA A 167 1.76 -8.16 -6.55
CA ALA A 167 2.65 -9.19 -6.02
C ALA A 167 2.16 -10.62 -6.34
N SER A 168 0.85 -10.81 -6.40
CA SER A 168 0.20 -12.11 -6.66
C SER A 168 -0.05 -12.39 -8.15
N GLY A 169 0.50 -11.59 -9.07
CA GLY A 169 0.41 -11.87 -10.51
C GLY A 169 -0.81 -11.29 -11.22
N GLY A 170 -1.39 -10.20 -10.71
CA GLY A 170 -2.49 -9.47 -11.35
C GLY A 170 -3.89 -9.96 -11.00
N VAL A 171 -4.06 -10.54 -9.80
CA VAL A 171 -5.37 -11.01 -9.31
C VAL A 171 -6.36 -9.84 -9.26
N SER A 172 -7.59 -10.03 -9.73
CA SER A 172 -8.59 -8.97 -9.76
C SER A 172 -8.90 -8.46 -8.35
N ILE A 173 -8.76 -7.15 -8.14
CA ILE A 173 -9.08 -6.48 -6.87
C ILE A 173 -10.59 -6.55 -6.58
N ALA A 174 -11.43 -6.55 -7.62
CA ALA A 174 -12.89 -6.65 -7.47
C ALA A 174 -13.36 -8.08 -7.10
N ALA A 175 -12.48 -9.08 -7.25
CA ALA A 175 -12.76 -10.47 -6.88
C ALA A 175 -12.22 -10.84 -5.49
N LEU A 176 -11.51 -9.91 -4.82
CA LEU A 176 -10.96 -10.05 -3.47
C LEU A 176 -11.86 -9.32 -2.45
#